data_AF-A0A376F593-F1
#
_entry.id   AF-A0A376F593-F1
#
_cell.length_a   1.000
_cell.length_b   1.000
_cell.length_c   1.000
_cell.angle_alpha   90.00
_cell.angle_beta   90.00
_cell.angle_gamma   90.00
#
_symmetry.space_group_name_H-M   'P 1'
#
loop_
_entity.id
_entity.type
_entity.pdbx_description
1 polymer ?
#
loop_
_entity_poly.entity_id
_entity_poly.type
_entity_poly.pdbx_seq_one_letter_code
_entity_poly.pdbx_strand_id
1 'polypeptide(L)'
;MRAHPYSRLETWEWENAHVAFDAAELKLPRLGYMVENNVLQQALWQALEAHPRVTLRVPASIKELHPHESGYLLTLDSGDELAVKLVVGADGANSQVRQMAGIGVHAWQYEQSCMLITVECENAPGESTWQHFTPNGPHAFFTAV
;
A
#
# COMPACT_ATOMS: atom_id res chain seq x y z
N MET A 1 15.07 -2.83 -13.51
CA MET A 1 13.81 -2.90 -12.73
C MET A 1 14.05 -2.13 -11.45
N ARG A 2 13.20 -1.15 -11.12
CA ARG A 2 13.32 -0.33 -9.89
C ARG A 2 12.79 -1.12 -8.68
N ALA A 3 13.53 -2.15 -8.31
CA ALA A 3 13.24 -3.02 -7.18
C ALA A 3 14.56 -3.50 -6.56
N HIS A 4 14.64 -3.49 -5.23
CA HIS A 4 15.81 -3.94 -4.49
C HIS A 4 15.45 -5.20 -3.69
N PRO A 5 16.09 -6.36 -3.92
CA PRO A 5 15.85 -7.54 -3.11
C PRO A 5 16.46 -7.39 -1.71
N TYR A 6 15.89 -8.06 -0.73
CA TYR A 6 16.56 -8.24 0.57
C TYR A 6 16.42 -9.69 1.03
N SER A 7 17.49 -10.20 1.63
CA SER A 7 17.61 -11.58 2.12
C SER A 7 17.68 -11.64 3.65
N ARG A 8 17.88 -10.49 4.31
CA ARG A 8 18.00 -10.39 5.75
C ARG A 8 17.18 -9.23 6.32
N LEU A 9 16.58 -9.44 7.48
CA LEU A 9 15.83 -8.44 8.23
C LEU A 9 16.27 -8.48 9.69
N GLU A 10 16.63 -7.31 10.23
CA GLU A 10 17.05 -7.18 11.62
C GLU A 10 16.13 -6.25 12.39
N THR A 11 15.84 -6.59 13.65
CA THR A 11 15.08 -5.70 14.53
C THR A 11 15.59 -5.75 15.95
N TRP A 12 15.70 -4.59 16.59
CA TRP A 12 16.14 -4.49 17.98
C TRP A 12 15.51 -3.32 18.73
N GLU A 13 15.63 -3.35 20.06
CA GLU A 13 15.26 -2.24 20.95
C GLU A 13 16.45 -1.84 21.82
N TRP A 14 16.89 -2.74 22.70
CA TRP A 14 18.10 -2.63 23.52
C TRP A 14 19.20 -3.55 22.99
N GLU A 15 20.45 -3.33 23.43
CA GLU A 15 21.63 -4.08 22.96
C GLU A 15 21.47 -5.62 23.01
N ASN A 16 20.73 -6.13 24.01
CA ASN A 16 20.54 -7.57 24.21
C ASN A 16 19.22 -8.10 23.63
N ALA A 17 18.39 -7.25 23.03
CA ALA A 17 17.10 -7.61 22.46
C ALA A 17 17.15 -7.43 20.94
N HIS A 18 17.85 -8.35 20.28
CA HIS A 18 18.05 -8.35 18.83
C HIS A 18 17.49 -9.65 18.22
N VAL A 19 16.69 -9.51 17.17
CA VAL A 19 16.21 -10.61 16.34
C VAL A 19 16.63 -10.37 14.90
N ALA A 20 17.25 -11.39 14.30
CA ALA A 20 17.61 -11.40 12.90
C ALA A 20 16.87 -12.54 12.18
N PHE A 21 16.39 -12.27 10.99
CA PHE A 21 15.77 -13.23 10.09
C PHE A 21 16.60 -13.32 8.82
N ASP A 22 16.90 -14.53 8.38
CA ASP A 22 17.62 -14.79 7.14
C ASP A 22 16.78 -15.70 6.24
N ALA A 23 16.69 -15.35 4.95
CA ALA A 23 15.97 -16.14 3.96
C ALA A 23 16.45 -17.61 3.91
N ALA A 24 17.74 -17.85 4.16
CA ALA A 24 18.33 -19.17 4.16
C ALA A 24 17.75 -20.07 5.27
N GLU A 25 17.41 -19.53 6.44
CA GLU A 25 16.76 -20.28 7.53
C GLU A 25 15.38 -20.80 7.12
N LEU A 26 14.71 -20.07 6.24
CA LEU A 26 13.43 -20.43 5.64
C LEU A 26 13.56 -21.25 4.35
N LYS A 27 14.79 -21.54 3.90
CA LYS A 27 15.09 -22.15 2.59
C LYS A 27 14.49 -21.37 1.42
N LEU A 28 14.41 -20.05 1.55
CA LEU A 28 13.96 -19.13 0.53
C LEU A 28 15.16 -18.42 -0.10
N PRO A 29 15.07 -18.03 -1.38
CA PRO A 29 16.14 -17.27 -2.01
C PRO A 29 16.23 -15.83 -1.48
N ARG A 30 15.12 -15.28 -0.98
CA ARG A 30 14.94 -13.86 -0.57
C ARG A 30 13.80 -13.77 0.45
N LEU A 31 13.81 -12.73 1.27
CA LEU A 31 12.67 -12.37 2.12
C LEU A 31 11.65 -11.51 1.36
N GLY A 32 12.11 -10.66 0.44
CA GLY A 32 11.21 -9.83 -0.35
C GLY A 32 11.94 -8.83 -1.26
N TYR A 33 11.17 -7.82 -1.70
CA TYR A 33 11.64 -6.74 -2.54
C TYR A 33 11.12 -5.41 -2.02
N MET A 34 11.99 -4.41 -1.97
CA MET A 34 11.61 -3.01 -1.86
C MET A 34 11.30 -2.50 -3.25
N VAL A 35 10.08 -2.01 -3.46
CA VAL A 35 9.59 -1.53 -4.75
C VAL A 35 8.98 -0.16 -4.53
N GLU A 36 9.29 0.78 -5.41
CA GLU A 36 8.66 2.09 -5.37
C GLU A 36 7.17 1.99 -5.73
N ASN A 37 6.33 2.68 -4.95
CA ASN A 37 4.88 2.64 -5.13
C ASN A 37 4.45 2.97 -6.56
N ASN A 38 5.08 3.98 -7.19
CA ASN A 38 4.73 4.39 -8.56
C ASN A 38 5.00 3.28 -9.58
N VAL A 39 6.07 2.50 -9.39
CA VAL A 39 6.42 1.38 -10.28
C VAL A 39 5.39 0.26 -10.15
N LEU A 40 5.01 -0.07 -8.92
CA LEU A 40 3.97 -1.06 -8.66
C LEU A 40 2.62 -0.62 -9.21
N GLN A 41 2.22 0.64 -8.96
CA GLN A 41 0.97 1.20 -9.47
C GLN A 41 0.94 1.22 -11.00
N GLN A 42 2.04 1.60 -11.66
CA GLN A 42 2.13 1.59 -13.11
C GLN A 42 2.01 0.18 -13.69
N ALA A 43 2.66 -0.82 -13.07
CA ALA A 43 2.56 -2.21 -13.50
C ALA A 43 1.12 -2.74 -13.35
N LEU A 44 0.45 -2.44 -12.24
CA LEU A 44 -0.96 -2.79 -12.03
C LEU A 44 -1.88 -2.08 -13.02
N TRP A 45 -1.61 -0.81 -13.32
CA TRP A 45 -2.38 -0.04 -14.30
C TRP A 45 -2.32 -0.66 -15.69
N GLN A 46 -1.11 -1.00 -16.15
CA GLN A 46 -0.89 -1.68 -17.43
C GLN A 46 -1.61 -3.03 -17.48
N ALA A 47 -1.58 -3.78 -16.37
CA ALA A 47 -2.30 -5.05 -16.27
C ALA A 47 -3.83 -4.85 -16.36
N LEU A 48 -4.37 -3.80 -15.75
CA LEU A 48 -5.80 -3.46 -15.85
C LEU A 48 -6.19 -3.03 -17.27
N GLU A 49 -5.39 -2.19 -17.93
CA GLU A 49 -5.60 -1.76 -19.32
C GLU A 49 -5.62 -2.95 -20.29
N ALA A 50 -4.73 -3.93 -20.07
CA ALA A 50 -4.63 -5.11 -20.92
C ALA A 50 -5.70 -6.19 -20.61
N HIS A 51 -6.42 -6.10 -19.49
CA HIS A 51 -7.29 -7.17 -19.05
C HIS A 51 -8.68 -7.10 -19.72
N PRO A 52 -9.10 -8.13 -20.49
CA PRO A 52 -10.27 -8.04 -21.39
C PRO A 52 -11.63 -7.93 -20.67
N ARG A 53 -11.67 -8.17 -19.35
CA ARG A 53 -12.88 -8.06 -18.53
C ARG A 53 -12.88 -6.83 -17.62
N VAL A 54 -11.91 -5.95 -17.76
CA VAL A 54 -11.84 -4.70 -17.00
C VAL A 54 -12.14 -3.56 -17.96
N THR A 55 -13.07 -2.69 -17.54
CA THR A 55 -13.35 -1.43 -18.25
C THR A 55 -12.89 -0.29 -17.37
N LEU A 56 -11.89 0.45 -17.83
CA LEU A 56 -11.42 1.65 -17.15
C LEU A 56 -12.28 2.85 -17.56
N ARG A 57 -12.81 3.57 -16.57
CA ARG A 57 -13.54 4.84 -16.75
C ARG A 57 -12.77 5.95 -16.07
N VAL A 58 -12.00 6.70 -16.85
CA VAL A 58 -11.04 7.68 -16.33
C VAL A 58 -11.03 8.91 -17.25
N PRO A 59 -11.15 10.14 -16.72
CA PRO A 59 -11.53 10.45 -15.34
C PRO A 59 -13.00 10.07 -15.09
N ALA A 60 -13.32 9.62 -13.87
CA ALA A 60 -14.69 9.44 -13.41
C ALA A 60 -14.73 9.50 -11.89
N SER A 61 -15.70 10.20 -11.34
CA SER A 61 -15.99 10.21 -9.90
C SER A 61 -17.42 9.77 -9.64
N ILE A 62 -17.67 9.12 -8.51
CA ILE A 62 -19.03 8.76 -8.10
C ILE A 62 -19.68 10.00 -7.48
N LYS A 63 -20.81 10.43 -8.04
CA LYS A 63 -21.61 11.53 -7.52
C LYS A 63 -22.67 11.02 -6.54
N GLU A 64 -23.35 9.93 -6.90
CA GLU A 64 -24.43 9.33 -6.11
C GLU A 64 -24.31 7.79 -6.13
N LEU A 65 -24.72 7.16 -5.04
CA LEU A 65 -24.73 5.71 -4.87
C LEU A 65 -25.96 5.32 -4.06
N HIS A 66 -26.87 4.55 -4.66
CA HIS A 66 -28.11 4.12 -4.02
C HIS A 66 -28.38 2.63 -4.25
N PRO A 67 -28.98 1.91 -3.28
CA PRO A 67 -29.48 0.57 -3.52
C PRO A 67 -30.50 0.57 -4.66
N HIS A 68 -30.38 -0.40 -5.58
CA HIS A 68 -31.28 -0.55 -6.71
C HIS A 68 -31.48 -2.04 -7.00
N GLU A 69 -32.72 -2.52 -6.89
CA GLU A 69 -33.10 -3.93 -7.03
C GLU A 69 -32.23 -4.88 -6.17
N SER A 70 -31.41 -5.72 -6.81
CA SER A 70 -30.50 -6.69 -6.19
C SER A 70 -29.05 -6.20 -6.09
N GLY A 71 -28.82 -4.91 -6.31
CA GLY A 71 -27.50 -4.30 -6.30
C GLY A 71 -27.55 -2.79 -6.02
N TYR A 72 -26.79 -2.02 -6.80
CA TYR A 72 -26.62 -0.59 -6.64
C TYR A 72 -26.72 0.13 -7.99
N LEU A 73 -27.25 1.35 -7.95
CA LEU A 73 -27.16 2.31 -9.05
C LEU A 73 -26.15 3.39 -8.65
N LEU A 74 -25.18 3.64 -9.52
CA LEU A 74 -24.20 4.71 -9.38
C LEU A 74 -24.50 5.79 -10.41
N THR A 75 -24.41 7.04 -9.99
CA THR A 75 -24.39 8.19 -10.90
C THR A 75 -22.98 8.75 -10.91
N LEU A 76 -22.36 8.84 -12.08
CA LEU A 76 -21.04 9.45 -12.24
C LEU A 76 -21.15 10.99 -12.30
N ASP A 77 -20.03 11.68 -12.13
CA ASP A 77 -19.92 13.13 -12.28
C ASP A 77 -20.29 13.64 -13.69
N SER A 78 -20.14 12.79 -14.71
CA SER A 78 -20.64 13.04 -16.06
C SER A 78 -22.17 13.03 -16.18
N GLY A 79 -22.87 12.45 -15.20
CA GLY A 79 -24.30 12.15 -15.25
C GLY A 79 -24.63 10.74 -15.76
N ASP A 80 -23.63 9.95 -16.18
CA ASP A 80 -23.84 8.56 -16.58
C ASP A 80 -24.30 7.70 -15.39
N GLU A 81 -25.25 6.80 -15.64
CA GLU A 81 -25.73 5.84 -14.64
C GLU A 81 -25.20 4.43 -14.89
N LEU A 82 -24.83 3.72 -13.82
CA LEU A 82 -24.33 2.35 -13.85
C LEU A 82 -25.04 1.49 -12.81
N ALA A 83 -25.79 0.49 -13.29
CA ALA A 83 -26.36 -0.56 -12.43
C ALA A 83 -25.32 -1.69 -12.25
N VAL A 84 -24.96 -1.97 -10.99
CA VAL A 84 -23.97 -2.99 -10.64
C VAL A 84 -24.45 -3.86 -9.48
N LYS A 85 -23.93 -5.09 -9.37
CA LYS A 85 -24.28 -6.01 -8.29
C LYS A 85 -23.49 -5.79 -7.00
N LEU A 86 -22.27 -5.23 -7.11
CA LEU A 86 -21.36 -5.01 -6.00
C LEU A 86 -20.53 -3.75 -6.28
N VAL A 87 -20.31 -2.97 -5.23
CA VAL A 87 -19.39 -1.84 -5.23
C VAL A 87 -18.26 -2.15 -4.25
N VAL A 88 -17.01 -1.93 -4.68
CA VAL A 88 -15.82 -2.07 -3.84
C VAL A 88 -15.17 -0.71 -3.69
N GLY A 89 -15.12 -0.19 -2.46
CA GLY A 89 -14.42 1.06 -2.13
C GLY A 89 -12.91 0.81 -2.04
N ALA A 90 -12.16 1.20 -3.08
CA ALA A 90 -10.70 1.16 -3.14
C ALA A 90 -10.10 2.57 -3.30
N ASP A 91 -10.77 3.57 -2.74
CA ASP A 91 -10.58 5.02 -2.90
C ASP A 91 -9.90 5.68 -1.69
N GLY A 92 -9.08 4.92 -0.96
CA GLY A 92 -8.19 5.42 0.09
C GLY A 92 -8.86 5.71 1.44
N ALA A 93 -8.10 6.36 2.34
CA ALA A 93 -8.52 6.59 3.73
C ALA A 93 -9.81 7.44 3.85
N ASN A 94 -10.01 8.38 2.93
CA ASN A 94 -11.17 9.26 2.87
C ASN A 94 -12.25 8.74 1.91
N SER A 95 -12.39 7.42 1.80
CA SER A 95 -13.33 6.73 0.89
C SER A 95 -14.71 7.40 0.83
N GLN A 96 -15.11 7.81 -0.37
CA GLN A 96 -16.46 8.32 -0.69
C GLN A 96 -17.46 7.16 -0.70
N VAL A 97 -17.07 6.00 -1.23
CA VAL A 97 -17.93 4.81 -1.26
C VAL A 97 -18.36 4.42 0.17
N ARG A 98 -17.41 4.40 1.11
CA ARG A 98 -17.69 4.12 2.52
C ARG A 98 -18.66 5.13 3.13
N GLN A 99 -18.47 6.42 2.84
CA GLN A 99 -19.33 7.50 3.33
C GLN A 99 -20.75 7.36 2.78
N MET A 100 -20.91 7.14 1.48
CA MET A 100 -22.21 6.94 0.83
C MET A 100 -22.93 5.69 1.33
N ALA A 101 -22.18 4.63 1.70
CA ALA A 101 -22.72 3.44 2.32
C ALA A 101 -23.12 3.61 3.79
N GLY A 102 -22.87 4.79 4.40
CA GLY A 102 -23.18 5.05 5.81
C GLY A 102 -22.29 4.28 6.80
N ILE A 103 -21.12 3.82 6.37
CA ILE A 103 -20.21 3.04 7.22
C ILE A 103 -19.32 4.00 8.01
N GLY A 104 -19.51 4.02 9.34
CA GLY A 104 -18.71 4.80 10.26
C GLY A 104 -17.25 4.32 10.35
N VAL A 105 -16.37 5.19 10.87
CA VAL A 105 -14.96 4.88 11.10
C VAL A 105 -14.60 5.19 12.54
N HIS A 106 -13.84 4.30 13.16
CA HIS A 106 -13.08 4.60 14.37
C HIS A 106 -11.65 4.93 13.97
N ALA A 107 -11.20 6.14 14.29
CA ALA A 107 -9.86 6.62 13.99
C ALA A 107 -9.18 7.05 15.29
N TRP A 108 -7.88 6.79 15.38
CA TRP A 108 -7.02 7.24 16.45
C TRP A 108 -5.89 8.04 15.84
N GLN A 109 -5.74 9.27 16.32
CA GLN A 109 -4.58 10.07 15.97
C GLN A 109 -3.41 9.57 16.81
N TYR A 110 -2.39 9.00 16.17
CA TYR A 110 -1.13 8.76 16.86
C TYR A 110 -0.48 10.09 17.20
N GLU A 111 0.08 10.20 18.40
CA GLU A 111 0.86 11.36 18.86
C GLU A 111 2.28 11.37 18.24
N GLN A 112 2.44 10.72 17.09
CA GLN A 112 3.69 10.60 16.35
C GLN A 112 3.45 10.87 14.87
N SER A 113 4.48 11.41 14.21
CA SER A 113 4.52 11.58 12.75
C SER A 113 5.62 10.70 12.18
N CYS A 114 5.39 10.16 10.97
CA CYS A 114 6.41 9.40 10.24
C CYS A 114 7.14 10.33 9.27
N MET A 115 8.46 10.45 9.41
CA MET A 115 9.31 11.15 8.47
C MET A 115 9.99 10.12 7.56
N LEU A 116 9.75 10.22 6.25
CA LEU A 116 10.42 9.42 5.24
C LEU A 116 11.45 10.29 4.51
N ILE A 117 12.70 9.83 4.49
CA ILE A 117 13.79 10.48 3.77
C ILE A 117 14.60 9.45 3.00
N THR A 118 15.21 9.88 1.90
CA THR A 118 16.22 9.10 1.18
C THR A 118 17.59 9.58 1.64
N VAL A 119 18.47 8.65 1.98
CA VAL A 119 19.83 8.95 2.43
C VAL A 119 20.82 8.32 1.47
N GLU A 120 21.90 9.04 1.17
CA GLU A 120 23.06 8.47 0.48
C GLU A 120 23.98 7.86 1.54
N CYS A 121 24.27 6.56 1.40
CA CYS A 121 25.16 5.85 2.30
C CYS A 121 26.57 5.81 1.71
N GLU A 122 27.59 5.91 2.56
CA GLU A 122 29.00 5.75 2.15
C GLU A 122 29.26 4.36 1.54
N ASN A 123 28.59 3.33 2.10
CA ASN A 123 28.67 1.96 1.64
C ASN A 123 27.40 1.54 0.90
N ALA A 124 27.54 0.57 0.01
CA ALA A 124 26.38 -0.05 -0.65
C ALA A 124 25.43 -0.64 0.43
N PRO A 125 24.10 -0.43 0.33
CA PRO A 125 23.13 -0.81 1.36
C PRO A 125 23.04 -2.32 1.72
N GLY A 126 23.79 -3.20 1.06
CA GLY A 126 23.74 -4.64 1.30
C GLY A 126 22.37 -5.25 0.98
N GLU A 127 22.10 -6.46 1.48
CA GLU A 127 20.80 -7.14 1.32
C GLU A 127 19.98 -7.18 2.63
N SER A 128 20.32 -6.32 3.58
CA SER A 128 19.71 -6.25 4.91
C SER A 128 18.87 -4.99 5.07
N THR A 129 17.62 -5.16 5.45
CA THR A 129 16.78 -4.08 5.99
C THR A 129 16.73 -4.19 7.51
N TRP A 130 16.52 -3.07 8.20
CA TRP A 130 16.46 -3.11 9.66
C TRP A 130 15.47 -2.13 10.26
N GLN A 131 15.07 -2.43 11.50
CA GLN A 131 14.23 -1.57 12.32
C GLN A 131 14.72 -1.50 13.77
N HIS A 132 15.01 -0.29 14.24
CA HIS A 132 15.37 0.00 15.61
C HIS A 132 14.19 0.64 16.34
N PHE A 133 13.71 0.00 17.40
CA PHE A 133 12.71 0.57 18.30
C PHE A 133 13.37 1.47 19.36
N THR A 134 12.85 2.69 19.50
CA THR A 134 13.26 3.63 20.54
C THR A 134 12.04 4.12 21.32
N PRO A 135 12.22 4.70 22.53
CA PRO A 135 11.12 5.33 23.26
C PRO A 135 10.39 6.44 22.48
N ASN A 136 11.04 7.05 21.48
CA ASN A 136 10.46 8.12 20.66
C ASN A 136 9.82 7.60 19.37
N GLY A 137 9.74 6.27 19.19
CA GLY A 137 9.24 5.63 17.99
C GLY A 137 10.31 4.83 17.23
N PRO A 138 9.90 4.04 16.24
CA PRO A 138 10.81 3.21 15.46
C PRO A 138 11.57 4.03 14.40
N HIS A 139 12.82 3.67 14.17
CA HIS A 139 13.58 4.04 12.99
C HIS A 139 13.73 2.81 12.10
N ALA A 140 13.38 2.94 10.83
CA ALA A 140 13.51 1.86 9.87
C ALA A 140 14.40 2.29 8.71
N PHE A 141 15.24 1.38 8.25
CA PHE A 141 16.05 1.54 7.07
C PHE A 141 15.67 0.50 6.04
N PHE A 142 15.24 0.99 4.90
CA PHE A 142 14.87 0.18 3.75
C PHE A 142 15.94 0.36 2.68
N THR A 143 16.54 -0.75 2.24
CA THR A 143 17.43 -0.76 1.08
C THR A 143 16.59 -0.45 -0.16
N ALA A 144 16.71 0.75 -0.69
CA ALA A 144 15.99 1.19 -1.88
C ALA A 144 16.96 1.37 -3.06
N VAL A 145 16.39 1.35 -4.27
CA VAL A 145 17.06 1.65 -5.55
C VAL A 145 17.15 3.15 -5.79
#